data_AF-A0A9D6EFA1-F1
#
_entry.id   AF-A0A9D6EFA1-F1
#
_cell.length_a   1.000
_cell.length_b   1.000
_cell.length_c   1.000
_cell.angle_alpha   90.00
_cell.angle_beta   90.00
_cell.angle_gamma   90.00
#
_symmetry.space_group_name_H-M   'P 1'
#
loop_
_entity.id
_entity.type
_entity.pdbx_description
1 polymer ?
#
loop_
_entity_poly.entity_id
_entity_poly.type
_entity_poly.pdbx_seq_one_letter_code
_entity_poly.pdbx_strand_id
1 'polypeptide(L)'
;MRTKDRLDRRTVQEIERSLRDRHARLRESMRSAIAQRNGNGAGRSTELMARATETLHEEIQVAIVDLHSRQAAQIEAALERLGQQEYGFCRDCAGFIGVARLRALPFAQRCQPCQARAESRAQEVTPDAALIATDDAEWGPSATGGPKRMTQKGGR
;
A
#
# COMPACT_ATOMS: atom_id res chain seq x y z
N MET A 1 25.64 -25.88 13.51
CA MET A 1 25.37 -24.54 12.94
C MET A 1 25.38 -24.64 11.43
N ARG A 2 24.26 -24.38 10.74
CA ARG A 2 24.15 -24.63 9.28
C ARG A 2 24.86 -23.51 8.52
N THR A 3 25.88 -23.88 7.76
CA THR A 3 26.69 -23.08 6.85
C THR A 3 25.93 -22.50 5.64
N LYS A 4 24.59 -22.43 5.68
CA LYS A 4 23.74 -22.13 4.51
C LYS A 4 23.33 -20.67 4.35
N ASP A 5 23.75 -19.79 5.25
CA ASP A 5 23.15 -18.46 5.45
C ASP A 5 24.04 -17.29 4.98
N ARG A 6 24.84 -17.49 3.92
CA ARG A 6 25.69 -16.43 3.37
C ARG A 6 25.43 -16.25 1.88
N LEU A 7 25.01 -15.05 1.50
CA LEU A 7 24.86 -14.67 0.10
C LEU A 7 26.23 -14.62 -0.58
N ASP A 8 26.32 -15.19 -1.79
CA ASP A 8 27.52 -15.07 -2.60
C ASP A 8 27.74 -13.61 -3.04
N ARG A 9 29.01 -13.19 -3.12
CA ARG A 9 29.39 -11.81 -3.46
C ARG A 9 28.81 -11.36 -4.81
N ARG A 10 28.73 -12.25 -5.80
CA ARG A 10 28.12 -11.94 -7.09
C ARG A 10 26.62 -11.64 -6.95
N THR A 11 25.92 -12.44 -6.16
CA THR A 11 24.48 -12.24 -5.90
C THR A 11 24.23 -10.92 -5.20
N VAL A 12 25.09 -10.57 -4.23
CA VAL A 12 25.02 -9.27 -3.53
C VAL A 12 25.20 -8.12 -4.52
N GLN A 13 26.20 -8.18 -5.39
CA GLN A 13 26.45 -7.14 -6.41
C GLN A 13 25.31 -7.00 -7.43
N GLU A 14 24.72 -8.12 -7.86
CA GLU A 14 23.56 -8.14 -8.75
C GLU A 14 22.34 -7.45 -8.10
N ILE A 15 22.06 -7.78 -6.84
CA ILE A 15 20.99 -7.19 -6.05
C ILE A 15 21.23 -5.69 -5.83
N GLU A 16 22.44 -5.30 -5.44
CA GLU A 16 22.84 -3.92 -5.21
C GLU A 16 22.64 -3.06 -6.47
N ARG A 17 23.05 -3.57 -7.63
CA ARG A 17 22.80 -2.91 -8.93
C ARG A 17 21.30 -2.74 -9.18
N SER A 18 20.52 -3.80 -8.95
CA SER A 18 19.07 -3.73 -9.12
C SER A 18 18.41 -2.73 -8.15
N LEU A 19 18.90 -2.59 -6.92
CA LEU A 19 18.39 -1.63 -5.95
C LEU A 19 18.67 -0.20 -6.38
N ARG A 20 19.91 0.12 -6.78
CA ARG A 20 20.27 1.46 -7.28
C ARG A 20 19.47 1.87 -8.50
N ASP A 21 19.33 0.97 -9.45
CA ASP A 21 18.55 1.19 -10.68
C ASP A 21 17.06 1.45 -10.39
N ARG A 22 16.46 0.66 -9.47
CA ARG A 22 15.08 0.92 -9.01
C ARG A 22 14.96 2.25 -8.27
N HIS A 23 15.92 2.60 -7.41
CA HIS A 23 15.93 3.86 -6.67
C HIS A 23 15.98 5.07 -7.60
N ALA A 24 16.86 5.04 -8.60
CA ALA A 24 16.96 6.08 -9.61
C ALA A 24 15.64 6.27 -10.36
N ARG A 25 14.98 5.18 -10.78
CA ARG A 25 13.67 5.24 -11.44
C ARG A 25 12.58 5.85 -10.55
N LEU A 26 12.47 5.43 -9.29
CA LEU A 26 11.47 5.97 -8.37
C LEU A 26 11.68 7.47 -8.14
N ARG A 27 12.93 7.89 -7.94
CA ARG A 27 13.29 9.30 -7.76
C ARG A 27 12.93 10.14 -8.98
N GLU A 28 13.19 9.62 -10.18
CA GLU A 28 12.83 10.31 -11.40
C GLU A 28 11.32 10.39 -11.60
N SER A 29 10.59 9.30 -11.34
CA SER A 29 9.13 9.28 -11.37
C SER A 29 8.52 10.32 -10.43
N MET A 30 9.00 10.42 -9.18
CA MET A 30 8.53 11.43 -8.22
C MET A 30 8.85 12.85 -8.67
N ARG A 31 10.06 13.11 -9.18
CA ARG A 31 10.44 14.43 -9.73
C ARG A 31 9.54 14.85 -10.87
N SER A 32 9.27 13.93 -11.81
CA SER A 32 8.37 14.18 -12.94
C SER A 32 6.94 14.49 -12.48
N ALA A 33 6.40 13.73 -11.54
CA ALA A 33 5.06 13.96 -11.00
C ALA A 33 4.92 15.35 -10.33
N ILE A 34 5.93 15.76 -9.55
CA ILE A 34 5.96 17.09 -8.93
C ILE A 34 6.06 18.20 -9.98
N ALA A 35 6.89 18.03 -11.01
CA ALA A 35 7.05 19.01 -12.08
C ALA A 35 5.75 19.20 -12.89
N GLN A 36 5.05 18.10 -13.23
CA GLN A 36 3.78 18.15 -13.96
C GLN A 36 2.70 18.91 -13.18
N ARG A 37 2.60 18.67 -11.87
CA ARG A 37 1.67 19.39 -10.99
C ARG A 37 1.93 20.91 -10.97
N ASN A 38 3.19 21.33 -10.97
CA ASN A 38 3.55 22.75 -10.99
C ASN A 38 3.26 23.41 -12.36
N GLY A 39 3.32 22.65 -13.46
CA GLY A 39 3.04 23.13 -14.82
C GLY A 39 1.54 23.36 -15.11
N ASN A 40 0.65 22.56 -14.52
CA ASN A 40 -0.81 22.66 -14.75
C ASN A 40 -1.48 23.91 -14.13
N GLY A 41 -0.78 24.69 -13.31
CA GLY A 41 -1.33 25.88 -12.64
C GLY A 41 -1.64 27.07 -13.56
N ALA A 42 -1.21 27.05 -14.83
CA ALA A 42 -1.19 28.24 -15.70
C ALA A 42 -2.39 28.38 -16.67
N GLY A 43 -3.37 27.48 -16.67
CA GLY A 43 -4.45 27.50 -17.67
C GLY A 43 -5.76 26.86 -17.21
N ARG A 44 -6.40 27.38 -16.16
CA ARG A 44 -7.68 26.85 -15.66
C ARG A 44 -8.88 27.59 -16.25
N SER A 45 -9.33 27.14 -17.41
CA SER A 45 -10.72 27.30 -17.83
C SER A 45 -11.29 25.91 -18.09
N THR A 46 -12.40 25.54 -17.44
CA THR A 46 -13.45 24.58 -17.88
C THR A 46 -14.34 24.10 -16.71
N GLU A 47 -15.52 23.58 -17.10
CA GLU A 47 -16.71 23.21 -16.33
C GLU A 47 -16.52 22.42 -15.02
N LEU A 48 -17.56 22.45 -14.17
CA LEU A 48 -17.65 21.76 -12.88
C LEU A 48 -17.25 20.27 -12.92
N MET A 49 -17.60 19.55 -13.99
CA MET A 49 -17.24 18.13 -14.17
C MET A 49 -15.75 17.94 -14.43
N ALA A 50 -15.13 18.81 -15.25
CA ALA A 50 -13.70 18.78 -15.51
C ALA A 50 -12.89 19.05 -14.23
N ARG A 51 -13.40 19.93 -13.35
CA ARG A 51 -12.77 20.20 -12.05
C ARG A 51 -12.82 19.00 -11.11
N ALA A 52 -13.96 18.29 -11.05
CA ALA A 52 -14.08 17.10 -10.21
C ALA A 52 -13.11 15.99 -10.66
N THR A 53 -12.97 15.76 -11.97
CA THR A 53 -12.00 14.80 -12.48
C THR A 53 -10.55 15.22 -12.24
N GLU A 54 -10.22 16.51 -12.36
CA GLU A 54 -8.86 17.00 -12.09
C GLU A 54 -8.48 16.79 -10.62
N THR A 55 -9.38 17.10 -9.69
CA THR A 55 -9.12 16.88 -8.26
C THR A 55 -8.87 15.41 -7.93
N LEU A 56 -9.64 14.49 -8.48
CA LEU A 56 -9.40 13.05 -8.30
C LEU A 56 -8.04 12.62 -8.87
N HIS A 57 -7.64 13.15 -10.04
CA HIS A 57 -6.32 12.88 -10.58
C HIS A 57 -5.20 13.41 -9.68
N GLU A 58 -5.33 14.63 -9.14
CA GLU A 58 -4.37 15.20 -8.20
C GLU A 58 -4.21 14.31 -6.95
N GLU A 59 -5.32 13.83 -6.37
CA GLU A 59 -5.30 12.93 -5.20
C GLU A 59 -4.59 11.61 -5.51
N ILE A 60 -4.88 11.01 -6.66
CA ILE A 60 -4.19 9.78 -7.12
C ILE A 60 -2.69 10.03 -7.28
N GLN A 61 -2.29 11.15 -7.86
CA GLN A 61 -0.87 11.49 -8.03
C GLN A 61 -0.17 11.64 -6.67
N VAL A 62 -0.82 12.27 -5.69
CA VAL A 62 -0.28 12.37 -4.32
C VAL A 62 -0.08 10.99 -3.71
N ALA A 63 -1.06 10.09 -3.83
CA ALA A 63 -0.95 8.72 -3.31
C ALA A 63 0.19 7.93 -3.99
N ILE A 64 0.39 8.09 -5.29
CA ILE A 64 1.50 7.46 -6.03
C ILE A 64 2.86 7.98 -5.54
N VAL A 65 3.00 9.30 -5.35
CA VAL A 65 4.24 9.91 -4.84
C VAL A 65 4.56 9.40 -3.43
N ASP A 66 3.56 9.30 -2.56
CA ASP A 66 3.75 8.76 -1.21
C ASP A 66 4.18 7.28 -1.24
N LEU A 67 3.54 6.46 -2.08
CA LEU A 67 3.94 5.06 -2.27
C LEU A 67 5.39 4.94 -2.76
N HIS A 68 5.77 5.72 -3.78
CA HIS A 68 7.12 5.73 -4.33
C HIS A 68 8.15 6.21 -3.29
N SER A 69 7.80 7.20 -2.47
CA SER A 69 8.64 7.71 -1.39
C SER A 69 8.92 6.62 -0.35
N ARG A 70 7.88 5.93 0.13
CA ARG A 70 8.02 4.81 1.07
C ARG A 70 8.88 3.69 0.50
N GLN A 71 8.70 3.34 -0.78
CA GLN A 71 9.50 2.32 -1.43
C GLN A 71 10.97 2.76 -1.60
N ALA A 72 11.22 4.03 -1.94
CA ALA A 72 12.57 4.57 -2.03
C ALA A 72 13.30 4.49 -0.68
N ALA A 73 12.62 4.84 0.42
CA ALA A 73 13.18 4.71 1.77
C ALA A 73 13.51 3.25 2.14
N GLN A 74 12.67 2.28 1.74
CA GLN A 74 12.98 0.86 1.95
C GLN A 74 14.23 0.41 1.17
N ILE A 75 14.42 0.93 -0.04
CA ILE A 75 15.60 0.66 -0.87
C ILE A 75 16.86 1.30 -0.26
N GLU A 76 16.76 2.54 0.21
CA GLU A 76 17.87 3.23 0.88
C GLU A 76 18.33 2.44 2.12
N ALA A 77 17.39 2.00 2.96
CA ALA A 77 17.70 1.14 4.10
C ALA A 77 18.35 -0.20 3.67
N ALA A 78 17.94 -0.78 2.54
CA ALA A 78 18.58 -2.00 2.03
C ALA A 78 20.03 -1.75 1.55
N LEU A 79 20.29 -0.61 0.89
CA LEU A 79 21.61 -0.18 0.46
C LEU A 79 22.54 0.13 1.64
N GLU A 80 22.02 0.76 2.69
CA GLU A 80 22.77 1.01 3.92
C GLU A 80 23.23 -0.30 4.58
N ARG A 81 22.31 -1.27 4.69
CA ARG A 81 22.62 -2.60 5.23
C ARG A 81 23.59 -3.40 4.39
N LEU A 82 23.61 -3.18 3.07
CA LEU A 82 24.66 -3.71 2.19
C LEU A 82 26.03 -3.14 2.57
N GLY A 83 26.11 -1.84 2.84
CA GLY A 83 27.33 -1.17 3.32
C GLY A 83 27.80 -1.66 4.69
N GLN A 84 26.86 -2.00 5.58
CA GLN A 84 27.13 -2.53 6.93
C GLN A 84 27.38 -4.05 6.96
N GLN A 85 27.31 -4.75 5.83
CA GLN A 85 27.42 -6.21 5.73
C GLN A 85 26.32 -7.00 6.48
N GLU A 86 25.20 -6.35 6.82
CA GLU A 86 24.04 -6.96 7.50
C GLU A 86 22.91 -7.34 6.53
N TYR A 87 23.14 -7.17 5.23
CA TYR A 87 22.16 -7.48 4.20
C TYR A 87 21.86 -8.98 4.16
N GLY A 88 20.57 -9.31 3.99
CA GLY A 88 20.10 -10.69 3.92
C GLY A 88 19.67 -11.28 5.26
N PHE A 89 19.72 -10.53 6.35
CA PHE A 89 19.19 -10.96 7.66
C PHE A 89 17.89 -10.22 8.03
N CYS A 90 17.02 -10.87 8.78
CA CYS A 90 15.76 -10.27 9.24
C CYS A 90 16.03 -9.23 10.33
N ARG A 91 15.43 -8.03 10.21
CA ARG A 91 15.60 -6.98 11.23
C ARG A 91 15.01 -7.32 12.61
N ASP A 92 14.04 -8.24 12.66
CA ASP A 92 13.34 -8.56 13.92
C ASP A 92 13.88 -9.81 14.62
N CYS A 93 14.35 -10.80 13.86
CA CYS A 93 14.79 -12.09 14.43
C CYS A 93 16.23 -12.47 14.08
N ALA A 94 16.96 -11.61 13.35
CA ALA A 94 18.30 -11.86 12.83
C ALA A 94 18.45 -13.11 11.94
N GLY A 95 17.37 -13.85 11.65
CA GLY A 95 17.39 -15.03 10.80
C GLY A 95 17.61 -14.69 9.33
N PHE A 96 18.22 -15.60 8.57
CA PHE A 96 18.49 -15.41 7.15
C PHE A 96 17.19 -15.25 6.34
N ILE A 97 17.16 -14.23 5.49
CA ILE A 97 16.11 -14.01 4.50
C ILE A 97 16.51 -14.82 3.26
N GLY A 98 15.71 -15.85 2.95
CA GLY A 98 16.02 -16.75 1.84
C GLY A 98 16.30 -16.03 0.52
N VAL A 99 17.31 -16.51 -0.22
CA VAL A 99 17.79 -15.90 -1.48
C VAL A 99 16.66 -15.69 -2.49
N ALA A 100 15.72 -16.64 -2.60
CA ALA A 100 14.56 -16.51 -3.48
C ALA A 100 13.70 -15.27 -3.15
N ARG A 101 13.51 -14.98 -1.86
CA ARG A 101 12.79 -13.79 -1.39
C ARG A 101 13.58 -12.52 -1.69
N LEU A 102 14.90 -12.51 -1.49
CA LEU A 102 15.74 -11.35 -1.81
C LEU A 102 15.82 -11.08 -3.31
N ARG A 103 15.77 -12.11 -4.16
CA ARG A 103 15.69 -11.94 -5.61
C ARG A 103 14.35 -11.37 -6.06
N ALA A 104 13.25 -11.82 -5.46
CA ALA A 104 11.91 -11.30 -5.76
C ALA A 104 11.69 -9.88 -5.20
N LEU A 105 12.08 -9.67 -3.93
CA LEU A 105 11.94 -8.44 -3.16
C LEU A 105 13.30 -8.02 -2.57
N PRO A 106 14.17 -7.34 -3.36
CA PRO A 106 15.50 -6.91 -2.94
C PRO A 106 15.55 -6.00 -1.71
N PHE A 107 14.47 -5.27 -1.43
CA PHE A 107 14.37 -4.36 -0.29
C PHE A 107 13.67 -4.99 0.92
N ALA A 108 13.45 -6.32 0.91
CA ALA A 108 12.83 -7.02 2.03
C ALA A 108 13.67 -6.90 3.31
N GLN A 109 13.11 -6.27 4.35
CA GLN A 109 13.79 -6.08 5.63
C GLN A 109 13.49 -7.19 6.66
N ARG A 110 12.43 -7.97 6.42
CA ARG A 110 11.92 -9.04 7.30
C ARG A 110 11.79 -10.36 6.55
N CYS A 111 12.04 -11.46 7.26
CA CYS A 111 11.66 -12.79 6.79
C CYS A 111 10.13 -12.92 6.75
N GLN A 112 9.61 -13.88 5.97
CA GLN A 112 8.17 -14.07 5.78
C GLN A 112 7.37 -14.20 7.09
N PRO A 113 7.79 -14.95 8.13
CA PRO A 113 7.01 -15.01 9.37
C PRO A 113 7.03 -13.69 10.16
N CYS A 114 8.16 -12.97 10.18
CA CYS A 114 8.22 -11.65 10.81
C CYS A 114 7.41 -10.60 10.04
N GLN A 115 7.33 -10.73 8.72
CA GLN A 115 6.52 -9.88 7.86
C GLN A 115 5.02 -10.10 8.15
N ALA A 116 4.56 -11.36 8.17
CA ALA A 116 3.16 -11.67 8.45
C ALA A 116 2.70 -11.13 9.83
N ARG A 117 3.56 -11.24 10.86
CA ARG A 117 3.27 -10.66 12.19
C ARG A 117 3.25 -9.13 12.21
N ALA A 118 3.97 -8.49 11.29
CA ALA A 118 3.95 -7.03 11.15
C ALA A 118 2.61 -6.56 10.57
N GLU A 119 2.17 -7.26 9.53
CA GLU A 119 0.96 -6.95 8.78
C GLU A 119 -0.29 -7.17 9.64
N SER A 120 -0.35 -8.26 10.41
CA SER A 120 -1.45 -8.50 11.33
C SER A 120 -1.62 -7.39 12.37
N ARG A 121 -0.50 -6.94 12.98
CA ARG A 121 -0.52 -5.83 13.95
C ARG A 121 -0.92 -4.51 13.30
N ALA A 122 -0.56 -4.28 12.04
CA ALA A 122 -0.95 -3.07 11.33
C ALA A 122 -2.45 -3.04 11.00
N GLN A 123 -3.05 -4.20 10.72
CA GLN A 123 -4.49 -4.35 10.44
C GLN A 123 -5.37 -4.19 11.68
N GLU A 124 -4.83 -4.45 12.88
CA GLU A 124 -5.52 -4.19 14.15
C GLU A 124 -5.65 -2.68 14.46
N VAL A 125 -4.89 -1.83 13.77
CA VAL A 125 -4.94 -0.36 13.92
C VAL A 125 -5.78 0.25 12.81
N THR A 126 -7.09 0.12 12.88
CA THR A 126 -8.03 0.96 12.12
C THR A 126 -8.55 2.06 13.04
N PRO A 127 -8.12 3.32 12.87
CA PRO A 127 -8.68 4.46 13.61
C PRO A 127 -10.19 4.64 13.36
N ASP A 128 -10.71 4.14 12.23
CA ASP A 128 -12.13 4.25 11.86
C ASP A 128 -13.04 3.15 12.43
N ALA A 129 -12.53 2.01 12.89
CA ALA A 129 -13.40 0.99 13.51
C ALA A 129 -13.97 1.46 14.87
N ALA A 130 -13.32 2.43 15.52
CA ALA A 130 -13.82 3.06 16.73
C ALA A 130 -14.92 4.11 16.47
N LEU A 131 -15.12 4.55 15.22
CA LEU A 131 -16.16 5.52 14.83
C LEU A 131 -17.45 4.87 14.31
N ILE A 132 -17.46 3.54 14.13
CA ILE A 132 -18.65 2.78 13.68
C ILE A 132 -19.39 2.16 14.88
N ALA A 133 -18.84 2.27 16.10
CA ALA A 133 -19.43 1.72 17.32
C ALA A 133 -20.05 2.81 18.22
N THR A 134 -20.97 3.60 17.67
CA THR A 134 -22.04 4.23 18.46
C THR A 134 -23.35 4.13 17.68
N ASP A 135 -24.10 3.06 17.96
CA ASP A 135 -25.52 2.93 17.65
C ASP A 135 -26.32 4.04 18.35
N ASP A 136 -27.18 4.74 17.59
CA ASP A 136 -28.61 4.99 17.89
C ASP A 136 -29.12 6.24 17.12
N ALA A 137 -29.70 6.04 15.91
CA ALA A 137 -30.82 6.85 15.37
C ALA A 137 -31.31 6.36 13.98
N GLU A 138 -32.35 5.53 14.03
CA GLU A 138 -33.50 5.44 13.09
C GLU A 138 -33.27 5.54 11.56
N TRP A 139 -33.23 4.38 10.90
CA TRP A 139 -33.78 4.23 9.54
C TRP A 139 -34.86 3.15 9.56
N GLY A 140 -36.10 3.55 9.84
CA GLY A 140 -37.27 2.67 9.78
C GLY A 140 -37.85 2.55 8.35
N PRO A 141 -38.34 1.38 7.92
CA PRO A 141 -39.02 1.25 6.63
C PRO A 141 -40.45 1.79 6.70
N SER A 142 -40.81 2.67 5.76
CA SER A 142 -42.15 3.23 5.58
C SER A 142 -43.15 2.16 5.15
N ALA A 143 -44.11 1.85 6.02
CA ALA A 143 -45.22 0.94 5.72
C ALA A 143 -46.57 1.66 5.87
N THR A 144 -47.16 2.06 4.75
CA THR A 144 -48.61 2.31 4.63
C THR A 144 -49.14 1.66 3.36
N GLY A 145 -49.30 0.33 3.40
CA GLY A 145 -50.07 -0.43 2.42
C GLY A 145 -51.48 -0.68 2.97
N GLY A 146 -52.49 -0.06 2.36
CA GLY A 146 -53.91 -0.24 2.72
C GLY A 146 -54.43 -1.67 2.50
N PRO A 147 -55.51 -2.08 3.19
CA PRO A 147 -55.94 -3.48 3.23
C PRO A 147 -56.61 -3.95 1.92
N LYS A 148 -56.19 -5.11 1.41
CA LYS A 148 -56.83 -5.81 0.27
C LYS A 148 -57.92 -6.80 0.72
N ARG A 149 -58.94 -6.89 -0.14
CA ARG A 149 -60.28 -7.50 -0.07
C ARG A 149 -60.40 -9.03 0.22
N MET A 150 -61.60 -9.36 0.72
CA MET A 150 -62.53 -10.47 0.39
C MET A 150 -62.02 -11.91 0.43
N THR A 151 -62.49 -12.66 1.43
CA THR A 151 -62.59 -14.12 1.41
C THR A 151 -64.03 -14.53 1.09
N GLN A 152 -64.23 -15.21 -0.04
CA GLN A 152 -65.44 -15.97 -0.35
C GLN A 152 -65.04 -17.45 -0.40
N LYS A 153 -65.41 -18.22 0.62
CA LYS A 153 -65.34 -19.69 0.60
C LYS A 153 -66.76 -20.23 0.71
N GLY A 154 -67.30 -20.65 -0.43
CA GLY A 154 -68.42 -21.58 -0.51
C GLY A 154 -67.90 -23.01 -0.54
N GLY A 155 -68.53 -23.91 0.20
CA GLY A 155 -68.15 -25.32 0.26
C GLY A 155 -68.99 -26.16 1.21
N ARG A 156 -70.29 -26.30 0.92
CA ARG A 156 -71.03 -27.57 0.81
C ARG A 156 -72.43 -27.31 0.26
#